data_AF-A0A8G1N429-F1
#
_entry.id   AF-A0A8G1N429-F1
#
_cell.length_a   1.000
_cell.length_b   1.000
_cell.length_c   1.000
_cell.angle_alpha   90.00
_cell.angle_beta   90.00
_cell.angle_gamma   90.00
#
_symmetry.space_group_name_H-M   'P 1'
#
loop_
_entity.id
_entity.type
_entity.pdbx_description
1 polymer ?
#
loop_
_entity_poly.entity_id
_entity_poly.type
_entity_poly.pdbx_seq_one_letter_code
_entity_poly.pdbx_strand_id
1 'polypeptide(L)' 'MSDNGARIELIADLLGHKDIATTWKVYRHQLRPVITKGAELLDEAFRNQHPDLKGPQ' A
#
# COMPACT_ATOMS: atom_id res chain seq x y z
N MET A 1 5.23 12.27 4.22
CA MET A 1 4.31 11.83 3.16
C MET A 1 4.37 10.31 3.08
N SER A 2 3.25 9.63 2.78
CA SER A 2 3.25 8.18 2.54
C SER A 2 3.90 7.86 1.18
N ASP A 3 4.26 6.59 0.97
CA ASP A 3 5.07 6.14 -0.18
C ASP A 3 4.44 6.43 -1.56
N ASN A 4 3.13 6.66 -1.63
CA ASN A 4 2.40 7.00 -2.86
C ASN A 4 1.75 8.39 -2.84
N GLY A 5 2.25 9.31 -2.01
CA GLY A 5 1.78 10.71 -2.00
C GLY A 5 0.47 10.94 -1.24
N ALA A 6 -0.13 9.90 -0.63
CA ALA A 6 -1.24 10.11 0.28
C ALA A 6 -0.76 10.86 1.54
N ARG A 7 -1.54 11.87 1.93
CA ARG A 7 -1.32 12.64 3.17
C ARG A 7 -1.56 11.73 4.38
N ILE A 8 -0.68 11.78 5.37
CA ILE A 8 -0.76 10.88 6.54
C ILE A 8 -2.02 11.18 7.38
N GLU A 9 -2.50 12.42 7.31
CA GLU A 9 -3.73 12.91 7.90
C GLU A 9 -4.95 12.20 7.31
N LEU A 10 -4.97 11.97 5.98
CA LEU A 10 -6.04 11.21 5.32
C LEU A 10 -6.08 9.75 5.80
N ILE A 11 -4.91 9.16 6.05
CA ILE A 11 -4.79 7.80 6.58
C ILE A 11 -5.24 7.78 8.05
N ALA A 12 -4.92 8.82 8.82
CA ALA A 12 -5.34 8.94 10.22
C ALA A 12 -6.87 9.05 10.33
N ASP A 13 -7.50 9.86 9.49
CA ASP A 13 -8.95 10.03 9.42
C ASP A 13 -9.66 8.73 9.04
N LEU A 14 -9.16 8.01 8.02
CA LEU A 14 -9.72 6.73 7.59
C LEU A 14 -9.71 5.68 8.72
N LEU A 15 -8.67 5.70 9.56
CA LEU A 15 -8.48 4.74 10.65
C LEU A 15 -9.11 5.20 11.98
N GLY A 16 -9.72 6.39 12.03
CA GLY A 16 -10.32 6.95 13.24
C GLY A 16 -9.31 7.34 14.31
N HIS A 17 -8.05 7.61 13.94
CA HIS A 17 -7.01 7.99 14.88
C HIS A 17 -7.05 9.50 15.14
N LYS A 18 -7.14 9.87 16.42
CA LYS A 18 -7.13 11.28 16.87
C LYS A 18 -5.74 11.94 16.79
N ASP A 19 -4.68 11.15 16.61
CA ASP A 19 -3.28 11.60 16.53
C ASP A 19 -2.53 10.84 15.43
N ILE A 20 -1.76 11.57 14.64
CA ILE A 20 -0.92 11.04 13.57
C ILE A 20 0.22 10.16 14.10
N ALA A 21 0.66 10.30 15.35
CA ALA A 21 1.73 9.46 15.91
C ALA A 21 1.32 7.98 15.99
N THR A 22 0.07 7.70 16.35
CA THR A 22 -0.52 6.36 16.33
C THR A 22 -0.68 5.87 14.88
N THR A 23 -1.11 6.75 13.98
CA THR A 23 -1.21 6.45 12.54
C THR A 23 0.14 6.12 11.92
N TRP A 24 1.22 6.79 12.30
CA TRP A 24 2.55 6.48 11.79
C TRP A 24 3.02 5.10 12.19
N LYS A 25 2.76 4.68 13.44
CA LYS A 25 3.13 3.34 13.91
C LYS A 25 2.30 2.27 13.19
N VAL A 26 0.98 2.44 13.12
CA VAL A 26 0.08 1.49 12.43
C VAL A 26 0.37 1.45 10.93
N TYR A 27 0.53 2.60 10.29
CA TYR A 27 0.89 2.69 8.87
C TYR A 27 2.21 1.98 8.58
N ARG A 28 3.28 2.30 9.32
CA ARG A 28 4.62 1.74 9.06
C ARG A 28 4.69 0.24 9.32
N HIS A 29 4.10 -0.25 10.40
CA HIS A 29 4.31 -1.61 10.86
C HIS A 29 3.21 -2.59 10.45
N GLN A 30 2.00 -2.12 10.17
CA GLN A 30 0.86 -3.00 9.86
C GLN A 30 0.33 -2.77 8.44
N LEU A 31 0.03 -1.54 8.05
CA LEU A 31 -0.64 -1.29 6.76
C LEU A 31 0.31 -1.32 5.57
N ARG A 32 1.48 -0.68 5.67
CA ARG A 32 2.45 -0.62 4.56
C ARG A 32 2.86 -2.02 4.09
N PRO A 33 3.23 -2.99 4.96
CA PRO A 33 3.56 -4.34 4.50
C PRO A 33 2.40 -5.03 3.77
N VAL A 34 1.17 -4.88 4.26
CA VAL A 34 -0.02 -5.51 3.66
C VAL A 34 -0.37 -4.88 2.32
N ILE A 35 -0.37 -3.55 2.21
CA ILE A 35 -0.68 -2.84 0.97
C ILE A 35 0.39 -3.13 -0.09
N THR A 36 1.67 -3.06 0.28
CA THR A 36 2.78 -3.40 -0.63
C THR A 36 2.65 -4.84 -1.11
N LYS A 37 2.43 -5.79 -0.19
CA LYS A 37 2.31 -7.20 -0.58
C LYS A 37 1.08 -7.47 -1.45
N GLY A 38 -0.05 -6.84 -1.13
CA GLY A 38 -1.27 -6.92 -1.94
C GLY A 38 -1.06 -6.40 -3.35
N ALA A 39 -0.37 -5.26 -3.50
CA ALA A 39 -0.06 -4.69 -4.81
C ALA A 39 0.83 -5.61 -5.65
N GLU A 40 1.88 -6.21 -5.05
CA GLU A 40 2.73 -7.19 -5.73
C GLU A 40 1.94 -8.41 -6.23
N LEU A 41 1.05 -8.95 -5.37
CA LEU A 41 0.23 -10.11 -5.72
C LEU A 41 -0.77 -9.79 -6.83
N LEU A 42 -1.38 -8.61 -6.79
CA LEU A 42 -2.28 -8.14 -7.85
C LEU A 42 -1.54 -7.96 -9.17
N ASP A 43 -0.34 -7.38 -9.15
CA ASP A 43 0.49 -7.20 -10.34
C ASP A 43 0.94 -8.55 -10.93
N GLU A 44 1.34 -9.51 -10.10
CA GLU A 44 1.65 -10.87 -10.53
C GLU A 44 0.43 -11.57 -11.13
N ALA A 45 -0.73 -11.50 -10.46
CA ALA A 45 -1.96 -12.09 -10.96
C ALA A 45 -2.37 -11.48 -12.31
N PHE A 46 -2.23 -10.16 -12.45
CA PHE A 46 -2.53 -9.45 -13.68
C PHE A 46 -1.58 -9.87 -14.82
N ARG A 47 -0.26 -9.93 -14.57
CA ARG A 47 0.73 -10.43 -15.55
C ARG A 47 0.54 -11.90 -15.91
N ASN A 48 0.00 -12.71 -15.01
CA ASN A 48 -0.33 -14.11 -15.31
C ASN A 48 -1.58 -14.24 -16.18
N GLN A 49 -2.55 -13.34 -16.03
CA GLN A 49 -3.73 -13.27 -16.91
C GLN A 49 -3.44 -12.61 -18.26
N HIS A 50 -2.41 -11.75 -18.33
CA HIS A 50 -1.98 -11.02 -19.53
C HIS A 50 -0.50 -11.31 -19.86
N PRO A 51 -0.19 -12.46 -20.48
CA PRO A 51 1.18 -12.89 -20.75
C PRO A 51 1.95 -11.95 -21.68
N ASP A 52 1.23 -11.19 -22.51
CA ASP A 52 1.74 -10.14 -23.39
C ASP A 52 2.40 -8.97 -22.63
N LEU A 53 2.07 -8.80 -21.35
CA LEU A 53 2.66 -7.78 -20.47
C LEU A 53 3.88 -8.29 -19.67
N LYS A 54 4.27 -9.57 -19.82
CA LYS A 54 5.54 -10.05 -19.26
C LYS A 54 6.67 -9.46 -20.11
N GLY A 55 7.44 -8.52 -19.53
CA GLY A 55 8.66 -8.01 -20.14
C GLY A 55 9.64 -9.12 -20.52
N PRO A 56 10.66 -8.84 -21.36
CA PRO A 56 11.63 -9.86 -21.78
C PRO A 56 12.28 -10.51 -20.56
N GLN A 57 12.40 -11.85 -20.62
CA GLN A 57 12.95 -12.71 -19.57
C GLN A 57 14.45 -12.47 -19.34
#